data_AF-A0A0P9D1X9-F1
#
_entry.id   AF-A0A0P9D1X9-F1
#
_cell.length_a   1.000
_cell.length_b   1.000
_cell.length_c   1.000
_cell.angle_alpha   90.00
_cell.angle_beta   90.00
_cell.angle_gamma   90.00
#
_symmetry.space_group_name_H-M   'P 1'
#
loop_
_entity.id
_entity.type
_entity.pdbx_description
1 polymer ?
#
loop_
_entity_poly.entity_id
_entity_poly.type
_entity_poly.pdbx_seq_one_letter_code
_entity_poly.pdbx_strand_id
1 'polypeptide(L)'
;MYGGFILLEVCDANPAATSELYGLENEYPGLSVMENSCMSECELCAARPYVFLNGELLAASPVEDLMLLIRSRLNQLFADDTETSM
;
A
#
# COMPACT_ATOMS: atom_id res chain seq x y z
N MET A 1 21.94 -6.56 2.55
CA MET A 1 20.93 -7.40 3.24
C MET A 1 19.64 -6.61 3.38
N TYR A 2 18.88 -6.47 2.30
CA TYR A 2 17.46 -6.11 2.39
C TYR A 2 16.81 -6.83 1.21
N GLY A 3 16.25 -8.01 1.49
CA GLY A 3 15.45 -8.71 0.50
C GLY A 3 14.29 -7.81 0.11
N GLY A 4 13.93 -7.81 -1.17
CA GLY A 4 12.82 -7.04 -1.71
C GLY A 4 11.51 -7.44 -1.03
N PHE A 5 11.13 -6.71 0.01
CA PHE A 5 9.79 -6.73 0.56
C PHE A 5 9.22 -5.33 0.46
N ILE A 6 7.98 -5.24 0.01
CA ILE A 6 7.23 -4.00 -0.13
C ILE A 6 6.40 -3.84 1.13
N LEU A 7 6.58 -2.74 1.84
CA LEU A 7 5.77 -2.41 3.01
C LEU A 7 4.56 -1.58 2.58
N LEU A 8 3.35 -1.98 2.94
CA LEU A 8 2.14 -1.22 2.71
C LEU A 8 1.52 -0.84 4.05
N GLU A 9 1.52 0.44 4.36
CA GLU A 9 0.99 0.96 5.61
C GLU A 9 -0.39 1.60 5.39
N VAL A 10 -1.35 1.22 6.24
CA VAL A 10 -2.71 1.76 6.22
C VAL A 10 -3.14 2.14 7.62
N CYS A 11 -3.93 3.20 7.77
CA CYS A 11 -4.53 3.53 9.07
C CYS A 11 -5.85 2.76 9.26
N ASP A 12 -6.05 2.14 10.42
CA ASP A 12 -7.30 1.43 10.76
C ASP A 12 -8.55 2.31 10.64
N ALA A 13 -8.44 3.59 11.01
CA ALA A 13 -9.52 4.56 10.86
C ALA A 13 -9.79 4.98 9.40
N ASN A 14 -8.93 4.59 8.46
CA ASN A 14 -9.03 4.98 7.06
C ASN A 14 -10.01 4.08 6.31
N PRO A 15 -10.89 4.65 5.45
CA PRO A 15 -11.77 3.85 4.60
C PRO A 15 -11.02 2.92 3.63
N ALA A 16 -9.71 3.09 3.43
CA ALA A 16 -8.86 2.18 2.68
C ALA A 16 -8.60 0.84 3.39
N ALA A 17 -8.74 0.77 4.72
CA ALA A 17 -8.52 -0.43 5.55
C ALA A 17 -9.62 -1.48 5.33
N THR A 18 -9.69 -2.01 4.13
CA THR A 18 -10.68 -2.99 3.69
C THR A 18 -10.07 -4.40 3.69
N SER A 19 -10.91 -5.43 3.85
CA SER A 19 -10.45 -6.82 3.78
C SER A 19 -9.75 -7.16 2.46
N GLU A 20 -10.09 -6.48 1.36
CA GLU A 20 -9.38 -6.65 0.08
C GLU A 20 -7.91 -6.23 0.16
N LEU A 21 -7.62 -5.14 0.89
CA LEU A 21 -6.25 -4.64 1.07
C LEU A 21 -5.39 -5.65 1.84
N TYR A 22 -5.91 -6.21 2.93
CA TYR A 22 -5.22 -7.30 3.66
C TYR A 22 -5.06 -8.56 2.80
N GLY A 23 -5.98 -8.82 1.87
CA GLY A 23 -5.89 -9.92 0.91
C GLY A 23 -4.68 -9.82 -0.04
N LEU A 24 -4.19 -8.61 -0.32
CA LEU A 24 -3.04 -8.41 -1.21
C LEU A 24 -1.77 -9.09 -0.69
N GLU A 25 -1.56 -9.17 0.62
CA GLU A 25 -0.42 -9.89 1.22
C GLU A 25 -0.42 -11.38 0.82
N ASN A 26 -1.61 -11.96 0.62
CA ASN A 26 -1.76 -13.34 0.17
C ASN A 26 -1.50 -13.48 -1.34
N GLU A 27 -1.87 -12.46 -2.13
CA GLU A 27 -1.67 -12.43 -3.59
C GLU A 27 -0.18 -12.23 -3.97
N TYR A 28 0.56 -11.44 -3.18
CA TYR A 28 1.93 -11.03 -3.48
C TYR A 28 2.92 -11.50 -2.39
N PRO A 29 3.63 -12.63 -2.57
CA PRO A 29 4.65 -13.08 -1.61
C PRO A 29 5.83 -12.12 -1.63
N GLY A 30 5.86 -11.19 -0.66
CA GLY A 30 6.83 -10.09 -0.59
C GLY A 30 6.18 -8.75 -0.25
N LEU A 31 4.86 -8.63 -0.36
CA LEU A 31 4.12 -7.52 0.23
C LEU A 31 3.92 -7.80 1.72
N SER A 32 4.09 -6.78 2.56
CA SER A 32 3.73 -6.82 3.98
C SER A 32 2.75 -5.69 4.26
N VAL A 33 1.54 -6.03 4.69
CA VAL A 33 0.52 -5.06 5.04
C VAL A 33 0.63 -4.74 6.53
N MET A 34 0.83 -3.48 6.86
CA MET A 34 1.00 -3.00 8.22
C MET A 34 -0.12 -2.00 8.54
N GLU A 35 -1.00 -2.40 9.44
CA GLU A 35 -2.08 -1.54 9.93
C GLU A 35 -1.61 -0.73 11.13
N ASN A 36 -1.78 0.58 11.07
CA ASN A 36 -1.48 1.50 12.16
C ASN A 36 -2.76 2.09 12.75
N SER A 37 -2.86 2.10 14.08
CA SER A 37 -4.04 2.61 14.78
C SER A 37 -4.24 4.12 14.61
N CYS A 38 -3.18 4.89 14.36
CA CYS A 38 -3.25 6.31 14.03
C CYS A 38 -1.95 6.77 13.37
N MET A 39 -2.04 7.31 12.15
CA MET A 39 -0.89 7.93 11.47
C MET A 39 -0.83 9.45 11.65
N SER A 40 -1.65 10.01 12.55
CA SER A 40 -1.83 11.47 12.78
C SER A 40 -2.24 12.29 11.54
N GLU A 41 -2.49 11.64 10.40
CA GLU A 41 -2.99 12.21 9.15
C GLU A 41 -4.54 12.19 9.09
N CYS A 42 -5.18 12.58 10.20
CA CYS A 42 -6.64 12.54 10.33
C CYS A 42 -7.35 13.44 9.30
N GLU A 43 -6.72 14.56 8.93
CA GLU A 43 -7.25 15.47 7.89
C GLU A 43 -7.29 14.79 6.52
N LEU A 44 -6.24 14.02 6.18
CA LEU A 44 -6.18 13.26 4.94
C LEU A 44 -7.17 12.10 4.94
N CYS A 45 -7.25 11.39 6.06
CA CYS A 45 -8.15 10.26 6.29
C CYS A 45 -9.63 10.64 6.12
N ALA A 46 -10.00 11.82 6.59
CA ALA A 46 -11.36 12.36 6.44
C ALA A 46 -11.64 12.86 5.01
N ALA A 47 -10.61 13.31 4.28
CA ALA A 47 -10.75 13.83 2.94
C ALA A 47 -10.83 12.73 1.87
N ARG A 48 -9.95 11.73 1.94
CA ARG A 48 -9.84 10.65 0.94
C ARG A 48 -9.08 9.43 1.47
N PRO A 49 -9.38 8.22 0.94
CA PRO A 49 -8.62 7.04 1.28
C PRO A 49 -7.17 7.16 0.80
N TYR A 50 -6.25 6.73 1.64
CA TYR A 50 -4.82 6.78 1.34
C TYR A 50 -4.09 5.61 2.00
N VAL A 51 -2.95 5.23 1.42
CA VAL A 51 -2.01 4.24 1.95
C VAL A 51 -0.58 4.72 1.70
N PHE A 52 0.37 4.19 2.45
CA PHE A 52 1.79 4.36 2.15
C PHE A 52 2.35 3.06 1.58
N LEU A 53 3.03 3.13 0.44
CA LEU A 53 3.70 2.00 -0.17
C LEU A 53 5.20 2.26 -0.17
N ASN A 54 5.92 1.61 0.75
CA ASN A 54 7.37 1.79 0.95
C ASN A 54 7.75 3.27 1.16
N GLY A 55 6.91 4.00 1.91
CA GLY A 55 7.05 5.44 2.13
C GLY A 55 6.46 6.34 1.03
N GLU A 56 5.98 5.81 -0.10
CA GLU A 56 5.26 6.58 -1.12
C GLU A 56 3.77 6.70 -0.76
N LEU A 57 3.27 7.93 -0.60
CA LEU A 57 1.87 8.19 -0.34
C LEU A 57 1.03 7.99 -1.61
N LEU A 58 0.14 6.99 -1.58
CA LEU A 58 -0.87 6.76 -2.61
C LEU A 58 -2.24 7.16 -2.05
N ALA A 59 -2.87 8.14 -2.68
CA ALA A 59 -4.21 8.60 -2.32
C ALA A 59 -5.07 8.68 -3.57
N ALA A 60 -6.25 8.05 -3.53
CA ALA A 60 -7.20 8.04 -4.63
C ALA A 60 -8.62 8.00 -4.08
N SER A 61 -9.59 8.37 -4.90
CA SER A 61 -11.01 8.32 -4.54
C SER A 61 -11.78 8.01 -5.82
N PRO A 62 -12.65 6.99 -5.83
CA PRO A 62 -13.07 6.09 -4.73
C PRO A 62 -12.02 5.04 -4.28
N VAL A 63 -12.33 4.25 -3.23
CA VAL A 63 -11.43 3.19 -2.66
C VAL A 63 -11.02 2.15 -3.72
N GLU A 64 -11.91 1.83 -4.65
CA GLU A 64 -11.65 0.93 -5.78
C GLU A 64 -10.49 1.43 -6.67
N ASP A 65 -10.42 2.73 -6.98
CA ASP A 65 -9.31 3.34 -7.72
C ASP A 65 -8.00 3.24 -6.94
N LEU A 66 -8.05 3.40 -5.61
CA LEU A 66 -6.86 3.24 -4.76
C LEU A 66 -6.31 1.82 -4.84
N MET A 67 -7.20 0.82 -4.79
CA MET A 67 -6.81 -0.59 -4.91
C MET A 67 -6.18 -0.90 -6.27
N LEU A 68 -6.74 -0.37 -7.37
CA LEU A 68 -6.18 -0.52 -8.71
C LEU A 68 -4.80 0.16 -8.82
N LEU A 69 -4.64 1.33 -8.21
CA LEU A 69 -3.38 2.06 -8.16
C LEU A 69 -2.32 1.25 -7.40
N ILE A 70 -2.65 0.74 -6.21
CA ILE A 70 -1.76 -0.11 -5.40
C ILE A 70 -1.32 -1.33 -6.21
N ARG A 71 -2.26 -2.07 -6.80
CA ARG A 71 -1.95 -3.26 -7.63
C ARG A 71 -1.02 -2.93 -8.79
N SER A 72 -1.28 -1.82 -9.50
CA SER A 72 -0.44 -1.37 -10.60
C SER A 72 0.96 -1.03 -10.13
N ARG A 73 1.09 -0.35 -8.98
CA ARG A 73 2.38 0.00 -8.37
C ARG A 73 3.14 -1.24 -7.91
N LEU A 74 2.49 -2.17 -7.24
CA LEU A 74 3.08 -3.45 -6.86
C LEU A 74 3.64 -4.17 -8.08
N ASN A 75 2.84 -4.30 -9.14
CA ASN A 75 3.28 -4.96 -10.37
C ASN A 75 4.50 -4.27 -11.01
N GLN A 76 4.59 -2.93 -10.95
CA GLN A 76 5.78 -2.21 -11.39
C GLN A 76 6.99 -2.50 -10.50
N LEU A 77 6.84 -2.43 -9.18
CA LEU A 77 7.91 -2.66 -8.22
C LEU A 77 8.46 -4.09 -8.30
N PHE A 78 7.59 -5.09 -8.38
CA PHE A 78 7.98 -6.49 -8.56
C PHE A 78 8.60 -6.77 -9.94
N ALA A 79 8.29 -5.98 -10.96
CA ALA A 79 8.96 -6.06 -12.26
C ALA A 79 10.35 -5.41 -12.23
N ASP A 80 10.49 -4.26 -11.56
CA ASP A 80 11.72 -3.46 -11.51
C ASP A 80 12.82 -4.08 -10.63
N ASP A 81 12.45 -4.87 -9.60
CA ASP A 81 13.41 -5.58 -8.73
C ASP A 81 14.29 -6.60 -9.50
N THR A 82 14.00 -6.87 -10.78
CA THR A 82 14.86 -7.69 -11.65
C THR A 82 16.08 -6.96 -12.24
N GLU A 83 16.24 -5.64 -12.04
CA GLU A 83 17.30 -4.85 -12.71
C GLU A 83 18.20 -3.97 -11.80
N THR A 84 18.16 -4.07 -10.46
CA THR A 84 19.13 -3.34 -9.60
C THR A 84 20.13 -4.25 -8.90
N SER A 85 21.00 -4.86 -9.70
CA SER A 85 22.38 -5.21 -9.30
C SER A 85 23.22 -5.44 -10.56
N MET A 86 23.54 -4.35 -11.26
CA MET A 86 24.76 -4.26 -12.06
C MET A 86 25.75 -3.34 -11.34
#